data_AF-A0A7J9V9H8-F1
#
_entry.id   AF-A0A7J9V9H8-F1
#
_cell.length_a   1.000
_cell.length_b   1.000
_cell.length_c   1.000
_cell.angle_alpha   90.00
_cell.angle_beta   90.00
_cell.angle_gamma   90.00
#
_symmetry.space_group_name_H-M   'P 1'
#
loop_
_entity.id
_entity.type
_entity.pdbx_description
1 polymer ?
#
loop_
_entity_poly.entity_id
_entity_poly.type
_entity_poly.pdbx_seq_one_letter_code
_entity_poly.pdbx_strand_id
1 'polypeptide(L)'
;MSTALRPDVDEASEWRADNRGGRWSRPAEMVARSWATSPGRLSIIAGGLVVLILLTGIAAGATAKYKSDTTTDLVEIHEPTAADVQRLYRALSEADATAASSLLAAGDEPIELRRRYENDIALAGPTLGIAALDRAGDPRIIKQIEIIGRQVPTYAGLVETARTNSRQELPIGGAYLRQASHLMRTQILPAAERLYRIQLERVAAERNSAISFPYIATALAVILLIALIMAQVQIRRLSKRRLNVGLVVATVAIALGVAWSAVAMTAHARLVGEGYEHGSSQVNMLADARITALQARADELLTLVARGNGAAYEVEFSQLARTLAGEGGHGGGTLRQASAAIADDEMAADLRKAIGAAERWLNTHAEVRAYDDGGKYEEAVQLAIDTRRAGSSAVEFAALDDHLGKAIASGRQYFVNETVGGARALALLTMGLAVLALIAVAGVVSGVRQRLREYR
;
A
#
# COMPACT_ATOMS: atom_id res chain seq x y z
N MET A 1 -99.16 19.59 -21.24
CA MET A 1 -98.47 20.55 -20.37
C MET A 1 -96.99 20.30 -20.51
N SER A 2 -96.32 20.94 -21.49
CA SER A 2 -95.56 22.22 -21.35
C SER A 2 -94.49 22.10 -20.24
N THR A 3 -93.19 22.23 -20.49
CA THR A 3 -92.52 23.28 -21.28
C THR A 3 -91.14 22.81 -21.75
N ALA A 4 -90.76 23.18 -22.97
CA ALA A 4 -89.46 22.96 -23.60
C ALA A 4 -88.55 24.19 -23.44
N LEU A 5 -87.22 24.00 -23.37
CA LEU A 5 -86.22 24.94 -23.89
C LEU A 5 -84.83 24.25 -24.06
N ARG A 6 -84.33 24.35 -25.29
CA ARG A 6 -83.03 23.96 -25.92
C ARG A 6 -81.82 24.76 -25.36
N PRO A 7 -80.59 24.65 -25.93
CA PRO A 7 -79.83 23.55 -26.55
C PRO A 7 -78.34 23.52 -26.08
N ASP A 8 -77.52 22.54 -26.49
CA ASP A 8 -76.25 22.85 -27.18
C ASP A 8 -75.67 21.60 -27.87
N VAL A 9 -75.25 21.79 -29.11
CA VAL A 9 -74.60 20.83 -30.00
C VAL A 9 -73.30 21.51 -30.39
N ASP A 10 -72.17 20.80 -30.22
CA ASP A 10 -70.85 20.95 -30.87
C ASP A 10 -69.83 20.26 -29.94
N GLU A 11 -68.78 19.55 -30.35
CA GLU A 11 -68.13 19.35 -31.63
C GLU A 11 -67.22 18.12 -31.44
N ALA A 12 -67.23 17.20 -32.39
CA ALA A 12 -66.24 16.14 -32.49
C ALA A 12 -65.16 16.54 -33.52
N SER A 13 -63.92 16.20 -33.19
CA SER A 13 -62.78 15.95 -34.08
C SER A 13 -62.09 17.13 -34.76
N GLU A 14 -60.90 17.48 -34.24
CA GLU A 14 -59.71 17.74 -35.07
C GLU A 14 -58.43 17.38 -34.28
N TRP A 15 -57.83 16.24 -34.65
CA TRP A 15 -56.50 15.83 -34.18
C TRP A 15 -55.45 16.65 -34.96
N ARG A 16 -55.00 17.78 -34.42
CA ARG A 16 -53.79 18.47 -34.91
C ARG A 16 -52.58 18.00 -34.11
N ALA A 17 -51.65 17.35 -34.80
CA ALA A 17 -50.35 17.01 -34.27
C ALA A 17 -49.55 18.29 -33.96
N ASP A 18 -49.47 18.64 -32.67
CA ASP A 18 -48.61 19.72 -32.18
C ASP A 18 -47.14 19.29 -32.24
N ASN A 19 -46.45 19.81 -33.24
CA ASN A 19 -45.04 19.58 -33.51
C ASN A 19 -44.20 20.30 -32.43
N ARG A 20 -43.99 19.65 -31.29
CA ARG A 20 -43.14 20.10 -30.18
C ARG A 20 -41.64 20.00 -30.55
N GLY A 21 -41.19 20.84 -31.48
CA GLY A 21 -39.79 20.97 -31.91
C GLY A 21 -39.07 22.24 -31.41
N GLY A 22 -39.58 22.94 -30.39
CA GLY A 22 -39.22 24.34 -30.14
C GLY A 22 -38.43 24.69 -28.88
N ARG A 23 -37.73 23.76 -28.20
CA ARG A 23 -37.07 24.07 -26.90
C ARG A 23 -35.55 23.98 -26.85
N TRP A 24 -34.91 23.44 -27.89
CA TRP A 24 -33.44 23.36 -27.98
C TRP A 24 -32.83 24.32 -29.02
N SER A 25 -33.65 24.99 -29.85
CA SER A 25 -33.19 25.90 -30.91
C SER A 25 -32.83 27.32 -30.44
N ARG A 26 -33.41 27.77 -29.31
CA ARG A 26 -33.20 29.14 -28.80
C ARG A 26 -31.75 29.50 -28.45
N PRO A 27 -30.93 28.67 -27.77
CA PRO A 27 -29.53 29.01 -27.51
C PRO A 27 -28.69 29.00 -28.80
N ALA A 28 -28.92 28.05 -29.70
CA ALA A 28 -28.17 27.94 -30.97
C ALA A 28 -28.43 29.13 -31.91
N GLU A 29 -29.69 29.58 -32.03
CA GLU A 29 -30.05 30.75 -32.84
C GLU A 29 -29.52 32.08 -32.27
N MET A 30 -29.42 32.21 -30.95
CA MET A 30 -28.84 33.38 -30.28
C MET A 30 -27.33 33.45 -30.49
N VAL A 31 -26.65 32.30 -30.44
CA VAL A 31 -25.23 32.15 -30.75
C VAL A 31 -24.96 32.48 -32.23
N ALA A 32 -25.82 32.03 -33.14
CA ALA A 32 -25.70 32.31 -34.58
C ALA A 32 -25.91 33.79 -34.92
N ARG A 33 -26.91 34.46 -34.31
CA ARG A 33 -27.17 35.90 -34.51
C ARG A 33 -26.06 36.79 -33.96
N SER A 34 -25.45 36.46 -32.83
CA SER A 34 -24.34 37.26 -32.30
C SER A 34 -23.03 37.02 -33.07
N TRP A 35 -22.87 35.89 -33.76
CA TRP A 35 -21.79 35.68 -34.74
C TRP A 35 -21.87 36.59 -35.97
N ALA A 36 -23.01 37.23 -36.24
CA ALA A 36 -23.14 38.15 -37.37
C ALA A 36 -22.56 39.55 -37.07
N THR A 37 -22.32 39.89 -35.78
CA THR A 37 -21.82 41.21 -35.37
C THR A 37 -20.42 41.12 -34.73
N SER A 38 -19.55 42.08 -35.03
CA SER A 38 -18.19 42.17 -34.46
C SER A 38 -18.13 42.06 -32.92
N PRO A 39 -19.04 42.71 -32.15
CA PRO A 39 -19.09 42.59 -30.68
C PRO A 39 -19.61 41.25 -30.16
N GLY A 40 -20.51 40.59 -30.90
CA GLY A 40 -21.11 39.32 -30.50
C GLY A 40 -20.14 38.13 -30.62
N ARG A 41 -19.31 38.13 -31.68
CA ARG A 41 -18.21 37.14 -31.84
C ARG A 41 -17.24 37.13 -30.66
N LEU A 42 -16.86 38.31 -30.16
CA LEU A 42 -15.95 38.43 -29.01
C LEU A 42 -16.57 37.91 -27.71
N SER A 43 -17.87 38.14 -27.52
CA SER A 43 -18.60 37.66 -26.34
C SER A 43 -18.72 36.13 -26.31
N ILE A 44 -18.91 35.48 -27.47
CA ILE A 44 -18.94 34.01 -27.55
C ILE A 44 -17.57 33.40 -27.30
N ILE A 45 -16.51 33.96 -27.90
CA ILE A 45 -15.14 33.48 -27.67
C ILE A 45 -14.78 33.60 -26.18
N ALA A 46 -15.14 34.72 -25.55
CA ALA A 46 -14.95 34.93 -24.11
C ALA A 46 -15.71 33.90 -23.27
N GLY A 47 -16.99 33.68 -23.57
CA GLY A 47 -17.81 32.66 -22.90
C GLY A 47 -17.24 31.26 -23.05
N GLY A 48 -16.82 30.88 -24.26
CA GLY A 48 -16.18 29.60 -24.56
C GLY A 48 -14.86 29.41 -23.80
N LEU A 49 -14.02 30.44 -23.73
CA LEU A 49 -12.77 30.41 -22.96
C LEU A 49 -13.03 30.26 -21.45
N VAL A 50 -14.01 30.98 -20.89
CA VAL A 50 -14.37 30.85 -19.46
C VAL A 50 -14.85 29.44 -19.16
N VAL A 51 -15.72 28.86 -20.00
CA VAL A 51 -16.18 27.47 -19.85
C VAL A 51 -15.00 26.51 -19.93
N LEU A 52 -14.09 26.68 -20.89
CA LEU A 52 -12.93 25.82 -21.05
C LEU A 52 -11.94 25.91 -19.87
N ILE A 53 -11.73 27.12 -19.31
CA ILE A 53 -10.94 27.33 -18.09
C ILE A 53 -11.57 26.60 -16.90
N LEU A 54 -12.89 26.71 -16.73
CA LEU A 54 -13.61 26.04 -15.65
C LEU A 54 -13.54 24.51 -15.78
N LEU A 55 -13.79 23.97 -16.97
CA LEU A 55 -13.71 22.53 -17.23
C LEU A 55 -12.30 21.99 -16.99
N THR A 56 -11.27 22.71 -17.45
CA THR A 56 -9.87 22.33 -17.25
C THR A 56 -9.51 22.38 -15.75
N GLY A 57 -9.94 23.41 -15.03
CA GLY A 57 -9.73 23.54 -13.58
C GLY A 57 -10.41 22.43 -12.79
N ILE A 58 -11.66 22.09 -13.12
CA ILE A 58 -12.40 20.98 -12.51
C ILE A 58 -11.72 19.64 -12.79
N ALA A 59 -11.33 19.38 -14.04
CA ALA A 59 -10.65 18.13 -14.41
C ALA A 59 -9.29 17.99 -13.70
N ALA A 60 -8.50 19.08 -13.62
CA ALA A 60 -7.23 19.09 -12.90
C ALA A 60 -7.43 18.89 -11.39
N GLY A 61 -8.42 19.57 -10.79
CA GLY A 61 -8.77 19.42 -9.37
C GLY A 61 -9.26 18.02 -9.03
N ALA A 62 -10.14 17.44 -9.86
CA ALA A 62 -10.63 16.08 -9.68
C ALA A 62 -9.51 15.03 -9.81
N THR A 63 -8.59 15.22 -10.76
CA THR A 63 -7.42 14.35 -10.95
C THR A 63 -6.50 14.41 -9.73
N ALA A 64 -6.18 15.61 -9.26
CA ALA A 64 -5.32 15.80 -8.09
C ALA A 64 -5.96 15.24 -6.82
N LYS A 65 -7.28 15.41 -6.64
CA LYS A 65 -8.03 14.82 -5.54
C LYS A 65 -8.02 13.29 -5.60
N TYR A 66 -8.37 12.71 -6.74
CA TYR A 66 -8.34 11.25 -6.94
C TYR A 66 -6.97 10.66 -6.59
N LYS A 67 -5.88 11.28 -7.07
CA LYS A 67 -4.53 10.84 -6.75
C LYS A 67 -4.17 11.03 -5.27
N SER A 68 -4.63 12.11 -4.64
CA SER A 68 -4.45 12.33 -3.20
C SER A 68 -5.17 11.26 -2.38
N ASP A 69 -6.44 10.99 -2.68
CA ASP A 69 -7.25 9.99 -2.00
C ASP A 69 -6.61 8.59 -2.14
N THR A 70 -6.20 8.19 -3.35
CA THR A 70 -5.47 6.92 -3.55
C THR A 70 -4.13 6.85 -2.81
N THR A 71 -3.41 7.99 -2.70
CA THR A 71 -2.14 8.03 -1.95
C THR A 71 -2.39 7.94 -0.44
N THR A 72 -3.48 8.52 0.07
CA THR A 72 -3.89 8.43 1.47
C THR A 72 -4.34 7.03 1.81
N ASP A 73 -5.18 6.39 0.99
CA ASP A 73 -5.65 5.01 1.21
C ASP A 73 -4.46 4.03 1.26
N LEU A 74 -3.44 4.24 0.41
CA LEU A 74 -2.21 3.45 0.42
C LEU A 74 -1.48 3.48 1.77
N VAL A 75 -1.45 4.65 2.42
CA VAL A 75 -0.76 4.88 3.70
C VAL A 75 -1.63 4.50 4.89
N GLU A 76 -2.94 4.77 4.85
CA GLU A 76 -3.83 4.60 6.00
C GLU A 76 -4.42 3.18 6.08
N ILE A 77 -4.52 2.46 4.96
CA ILE A 77 -5.23 1.18 4.89
C ILE A 77 -4.27 0.06 4.47
N HIS A 78 -3.60 0.20 3.32
CA HIS A 78 -2.95 -0.95 2.69
C HIS A 78 -1.56 -1.27 3.27
N GLU A 79 -0.76 -0.27 3.63
CA GLU A 79 0.52 -0.46 4.32
C GLU A 79 0.34 -1.05 5.74
N PRO A 80 -0.56 -0.51 6.60
CA PRO A 80 -0.79 -1.07 7.94
C PRO A 80 -1.34 -2.50 7.89
N THR A 81 -2.20 -2.81 6.92
CA THR A 81 -2.72 -4.18 6.74
C THR A 81 -1.60 -5.15 6.36
N ALA A 82 -0.67 -4.76 5.48
CA ALA A 82 0.50 -5.58 5.15
C ALA A 82 1.40 -5.79 6.37
N ALA A 83 1.54 -4.75 7.20
CA ALA A 83 2.28 -4.82 8.45
C ALA A 83 1.64 -5.78 9.45
N ASP A 84 0.32 -5.74 9.60
CA ASP A 84 -0.43 -6.66 10.46
C ASP A 84 -0.29 -8.11 10.03
N VAL A 85 -0.41 -8.41 8.75
CA VAL A 85 -0.24 -9.78 8.26
C VAL A 85 1.19 -10.29 8.47
N GLN A 86 2.20 -9.43 8.31
CA GLN A 86 3.57 -9.82 8.66
C GLN A 86 3.73 -10.06 10.16
N ARG A 87 3.11 -9.22 11.01
CA ARG A 87 3.06 -9.44 12.48
C ARG A 87 2.43 -10.78 12.80
N LEU A 88 1.38 -11.17 12.09
CA LEU A 88 0.73 -12.48 12.23
C LEU A 88 1.68 -13.63 11.89
N TYR A 89 2.40 -13.56 10.76
CA TYR A 89 3.40 -14.58 10.42
C TYR A 89 4.42 -14.74 11.54
N ARG A 90 5.00 -13.62 12.01
CA ARG A 90 5.98 -13.63 13.10
C ARG A 90 5.41 -14.26 14.35
N ALA A 91 4.23 -13.80 14.80
CA ALA A 91 3.60 -14.31 16.02
C ALA A 91 3.34 -15.82 15.92
N LEU A 92 2.82 -16.31 14.80
CA LEU A 92 2.59 -17.74 14.61
C LEU A 92 3.88 -18.55 14.61
N SER A 93 4.96 -18.02 14.01
CA SER A 93 6.25 -18.68 14.03
C SER A 93 6.92 -18.64 15.42
N GLU A 94 6.76 -17.55 16.16
CA GLU A 94 7.28 -17.40 17.51
C GLU A 94 6.51 -18.26 18.52
N ALA A 95 5.20 -18.43 18.32
CA ALA A 95 4.40 -19.41 19.04
C ALA A 95 4.95 -20.84 18.85
N ASP A 96 5.30 -21.23 17.63
CA ASP A 96 5.85 -22.57 17.35
C ASP A 96 7.22 -22.79 17.99
N ALA A 97 8.12 -21.81 17.88
CA ALA A 97 9.41 -21.85 18.55
C ALA A 97 9.28 -21.86 20.08
N THR A 98 8.31 -21.12 20.63
CA THR A 98 8.03 -21.08 22.07
C THR A 98 7.45 -22.39 22.57
N ALA A 99 6.55 -23.02 21.81
CA ALA A 99 6.01 -24.35 22.12
C ALA A 99 7.12 -25.42 22.12
N ALA A 100 8.04 -25.38 21.15
CA ALA A 100 9.19 -26.27 21.12
C ALA A 100 10.17 -26.03 22.28
N SER A 101 10.49 -24.77 22.56
CA SER A 101 11.38 -24.41 23.69
C SER A 101 10.79 -24.84 25.04
N SER A 102 9.48 -24.66 25.23
CA SER A 102 8.76 -25.11 26.43
C SER A 102 8.82 -26.63 26.61
N LEU A 103 8.62 -27.39 25.52
CA LEU A 103 8.71 -28.85 25.57
C LEU A 103 10.14 -29.33 25.90
N LEU A 104 11.16 -28.65 25.35
CA LEU A 104 12.56 -28.96 25.61
C LEU A 104 12.98 -28.70 27.06
N ALA A 105 12.34 -27.77 27.75
CA ALA A 105 12.60 -27.47 29.17
C ALA A 105 12.15 -28.57 30.15
N ALA A 106 11.54 -29.66 29.66
CA ALA A 106 11.26 -30.90 30.39
C ALA A 106 10.50 -30.75 31.73
N GLY A 107 9.17 -30.59 31.66
CA GLY A 107 8.25 -30.73 32.80
C GLY A 107 7.99 -29.45 33.60
N ASP A 108 9.01 -28.62 33.83
CA ASP A 108 8.90 -27.31 34.47
C ASP A 108 8.75 -26.19 33.43
N GLU A 109 7.62 -26.17 32.72
CA GLU A 109 7.29 -25.12 31.75
C GLU A 109 7.29 -23.74 32.44
N PRO A 110 8.20 -22.81 32.05
CA PRO A 110 8.17 -21.44 32.58
C PRO A 110 6.87 -20.74 32.23
N ILE A 111 6.23 -20.12 33.24
CA ILE A 111 4.95 -19.40 33.08
C ILE A 111 5.10 -18.26 32.06
N GLU A 112 6.29 -17.71 31.93
CA GLU A 112 6.64 -16.65 30.97
C GLU A 112 6.56 -17.15 29.52
N LEU A 113 7.08 -18.35 29.22
CA LEU A 113 7.00 -18.95 27.88
C LEU A 113 5.56 -19.30 27.52
N ARG A 114 4.80 -19.81 28.49
CA ARG A 114 3.38 -20.07 28.29
C ARG A 114 2.61 -18.79 27.94
N ARG A 115 2.81 -17.71 28.70
CA ARG A 115 2.17 -16.41 28.42
C ARG A 115 2.57 -15.86 27.05
N ARG A 116 3.85 -16.00 26.66
CA ARG A 116 4.31 -15.60 25.33
C ARG A 116 3.57 -16.36 24.23
N TYR A 117 3.52 -17.69 24.31
CA TYR A 117 2.77 -18.53 23.38
C TYR A 117 1.29 -18.13 23.27
N GLU A 118 0.61 -17.94 24.41
CA GLU A 118 -0.81 -17.57 24.44
C GLU A 118 -1.06 -16.22 23.77
N ASN A 119 -0.19 -15.23 24.02
CA ASN A 119 -0.27 -13.91 23.37
C ASN A 119 -0.03 -14.00 21.85
N ASP A 120 0.95 -14.80 21.44
CA ASP A 120 1.31 -14.95 20.03
C ASP A 120 0.19 -15.63 19.22
N ILE A 121 -0.45 -16.66 19.78
CA ILE A 121 -1.61 -17.31 19.15
C ILE A 121 -2.85 -16.39 19.16
N ALA A 122 -3.04 -15.60 20.22
CA ALA A 122 -4.18 -14.69 20.33
C ALA A 122 -4.17 -13.58 19.25
N LEU A 123 -3.00 -13.22 18.69
CA LEU A 123 -2.87 -12.24 17.60
C LEU A 123 -3.56 -12.70 16.30
N ALA A 124 -3.80 -13.99 16.11
CA ALA A 124 -4.43 -14.52 14.91
C ALA A 124 -5.85 -13.98 14.68
N GLY A 125 -6.70 -14.01 15.71
CA GLY A 125 -8.11 -13.59 15.58
C GLY A 125 -8.28 -12.15 15.11
N PRO A 126 -7.73 -11.16 15.83
CA PRO A 126 -7.83 -9.75 15.45
C PRO A 126 -7.22 -9.46 14.07
N THR A 127 -6.06 -10.04 13.75
CA THR A 127 -5.38 -9.79 12.48
C THR A 127 -6.18 -10.34 11.29
N LEU A 128 -6.75 -11.54 11.43
CA LEU A 128 -7.66 -12.09 10.42
C LEU A 128 -8.93 -11.24 10.28
N GLY A 129 -9.42 -10.66 11.37
CA GLY A 129 -10.53 -9.71 11.35
C GLY A 129 -10.22 -8.46 10.53
N ILE A 130 -9.04 -7.85 10.72
CA ILE A 130 -8.58 -6.67 9.98
C ILE A 130 -8.37 -7.01 8.50
N ALA A 131 -7.71 -8.11 8.19
CA ALA A 131 -7.55 -8.59 6.80
C ALA A 131 -8.92 -8.89 6.15
N ALA A 132 -9.90 -9.33 6.95
CA ALA A 132 -11.29 -9.47 6.56
C ALA A 132 -12.08 -8.15 6.62
N LEU A 133 -11.51 -6.98 6.83
CA LEU A 133 -12.19 -5.71 6.52
C LEU A 133 -11.72 -5.18 5.17
N ASP A 134 -10.45 -5.43 4.83
CA ASP A 134 -9.83 -5.08 3.53
C ASP A 134 -10.13 -6.07 2.38
N ARG A 135 -11.07 -7.01 2.60
CA ARG A 135 -11.54 -7.97 1.58
C ARG A 135 -12.42 -7.27 0.54
N ALA A 136 -11.80 -6.57 -0.40
CA ALA A 136 -12.45 -6.08 -1.62
C ALA A 136 -12.97 -7.21 -2.55
N GLY A 137 -13.52 -8.29 -1.99
CA GLY A 137 -14.03 -9.46 -2.70
C GLY A 137 -12.96 -10.40 -3.27
N ASP A 138 -11.67 -10.24 -2.93
CA ASP A 138 -10.60 -11.10 -3.50
C ASP A 138 -10.66 -12.53 -2.90
N PRO A 139 -11.01 -13.54 -3.72
CA PRO A 139 -11.11 -14.92 -3.24
C PRO A 139 -9.79 -15.48 -2.71
N ARG A 140 -8.65 -14.92 -3.13
CA ARG A 140 -7.31 -15.35 -2.68
C ARG A 140 -7.10 -15.03 -1.21
N ILE A 141 -7.54 -13.86 -0.75
CA ILE A 141 -7.48 -13.43 0.66
C ILE A 141 -8.38 -14.33 1.51
N ILE A 142 -9.64 -14.51 1.08
CA ILE A 142 -10.64 -15.33 1.78
C ILE A 142 -10.10 -16.74 2.00
N LYS A 143 -9.52 -17.35 0.96
CA LYS A 143 -8.93 -18.69 1.05
C LYS A 143 -7.81 -18.78 2.11
N GLN A 144 -6.91 -17.79 2.20
CA GLN A 144 -5.85 -17.83 3.20
C GLN A 144 -6.39 -17.64 4.62
N ILE A 145 -7.35 -16.71 4.80
CA ILE A 145 -8.00 -16.48 6.09
C ILE A 145 -8.71 -17.74 6.57
N GLU A 146 -9.42 -18.46 5.69
CA GLU A 146 -10.08 -19.72 6.02
C GLU A 146 -9.09 -20.80 6.46
N ILE A 147 -7.95 -20.94 5.76
CA ILE A 147 -6.90 -21.88 6.13
C ILE A 147 -6.36 -21.56 7.53
N ILE A 148 -5.97 -20.31 7.79
CA ILE A 148 -5.40 -19.92 9.08
C ILE A 148 -6.45 -20.09 10.19
N GLY A 149 -7.66 -19.56 9.98
CA GLY A 149 -8.75 -19.61 10.95
C GLY A 149 -9.19 -21.03 11.31
N ARG A 150 -9.11 -21.98 10.38
CA ARG A 150 -9.40 -23.40 10.64
C ARG A 150 -8.25 -24.11 11.33
N GLN A 151 -7.01 -23.87 10.93
CA GLN A 151 -5.87 -24.67 11.35
C GLN A 151 -5.24 -24.19 12.67
N VAL A 152 -5.30 -22.89 13.01
CA VAL A 152 -4.75 -22.38 14.27
C VAL A 152 -5.38 -23.04 15.51
N PRO A 153 -6.71 -23.26 15.59
CA PRO A 153 -7.31 -24.01 16.70
C PRO A 153 -6.85 -25.48 16.76
N THR A 154 -6.70 -26.14 15.60
CA THR A 154 -6.19 -27.53 15.54
C THR A 154 -4.75 -27.61 16.02
N TYR A 155 -3.91 -26.67 15.58
CA TYR A 155 -2.55 -26.51 16.06
C TYR A 155 -2.50 -26.34 17.58
N ALA A 156 -3.29 -25.42 18.13
CA ALA A 156 -3.34 -25.18 19.56
C ALA A 156 -3.74 -26.44 20.35
N GLY A 157 -4.72 -27.20 19.86
CA GLY A 157 -5.12 -28.48 20.46
C GLY A 157 -3.99 -29.53 20.48
N LEU A 158 -3.19 -29.61 19.42
CA LEU A 158 -2.03 -30.51 19.36
C LEU A 158 -0.93 -30.08 20.33
N VAL A 159 -0.65 -28.78 20.45
CA VAL A 159 0.31 -28.24 21.42
C VAL A 159 -0.12 -28.53 22.85
N GLU A 160 -1.39 -28.33 23.19
CA GLU A 160 -1.90 -28.66 24.54
C GLU A 160 -1.84 -30.17 24.83
N THR A 161 -2.07 -31.01 23.81
CA THR A 161 -1.90 -32.46 23.94
C THR A 161 -0.43 -32.82 24.18
N ALA A 162 0.48 -32.18 23.45
CA ALA A 162 1.92 -32.34 23.63
C ALA A 162 2.36 -31.94 25.05
N ARG A 163 1.92 -30.77 25.53
CA ARG A 163 2.18 -30.27 26.89
C ARG A 163 1.66 -31.23 27.96
N THR A 164 0.43 -31.70 27.83
CA THR A 164 -0.19 -32.61 28.80
C THR A 164 0.58 -33.92 28.92
N ASN A 165 1.00 -34.49 27.79
CA ASN A 165 1.82 -35.70 27.79
C ASN A 165 3.23 -35.45 28.32
N SER A 166 3.82 -34.29 28.02
CA SER A 166 5.15 -33.90 28.53
C SER A 166 5.18 -33.77 30.05
N ARG A 167 4.11 -33.25 30.67
CA ARG A 167 3.99 -33.17 32.14
C ARG A 167 3.85 -34.53 32.81
N GLN A 168 3.46 -35.55 32.06
CA GLN A 168 3.44 -36.95 32.50
C GLN A 168 4.73 -37.69 32.12
N GLU A 169 5.75 -36.96 31.65
CA GLU A 169 7.04 -37.51 31.19
C GLU A 169 6.90 -38.53 30.04
N LEU A 170 5.77 -38.50 29.32
CA LEU A 170 5.51 -39.41 28.21
C LEU A 170 6.22 -38.92 26.94
N PRO A 171 7.09 -39.73 26.31
CA PRO A 171 7.82 -39.35 25.09
C PRO A 171 6.93 -38.97 23.90
N ILE A 172 5.67 -39.41 23.92
CA ILE A 172 4.68 -39.08 22.88
C ILE A 172 4.36 -37.58 22.78
N GLY A 173 4.64 -36.80 23.83
CA GLY A 173 4.49 -35.34 23.78
C GLY A 173 5.29 -34.71 22.64
N GLY A 174 6.53 -35.17 22.41
CA GLY A 174 7.34 -34.73 21.27
C GLY A 174 6.77 -35.09 19.91
N ALA A 175 6.04 -36.21 19.81
CA ALA A 175 5.39 -36.60 18.55
C ALA A 175 4.21 -35.66 18.22
N TYR A 176 3.38 -35.33 19.22
CA TYR A 176 2.28 -34.37 19.04
C TYR A 176 2.80 -32.97 18.70
N LEU A 177 3.89 -32.53 19.33
CA LEU A 177 4.48 -31.24 18.99
C LEU A 177 5.01 -31.23 17.55
N ARG A 178 5.75 -32.26 17.11
CA ARG A 178 6.20 -32.34 15.71
C ARG A 178 5.04 -32.33 14.73
N GLN A 179 3.92 -32.97 15.06
CA GLN A 179 2.70 -32.90 14.25
C GLN A 179 2.11 -31.48 14.23
N ALA A 180 2.07 -30.79 15.37
CA ALA A 180 1.64 -29.39 15.46
C ALA A 180 2.54 -28.49 14.59
N SER A 181 3.85 -28.56 14.75
CA SER A 181 4.81 -27.77 13.97
C SER A 181 4.77 -28.13 12.48
N HIS A 182 4.51 -29.39 12.12
CA HIS A 182 4.26 -29.76 10.73
C HIS A 182 3.02 -29.05 10.17
N LEU A 183 1.92 -28.98 10.92
CA LEU A 183 0.73 -28.22 10.50
C LEU A 183 1.04 -26.72 10.38
N MET A 184 1.78 -26.16 11.34
CA MET A 184 2.21 -24.77 11.32
C MET A 184 3.00 -24.45 10.05
N ARG A 185 4.00 -25.27 9.74
CA ARG A 185 4.95 -25.02 8.65
C ARG A 185 4.41 -25.37 7.26
N THR A 186 3.51 -26.33 7.13
CA THR A 186 2.98 -26.76 5.81
C THR A 186 1.68 -26.07 5.42
N GLN A 187 0.91 -25.57 6.38
CA GLN A 187 -0.40 -24.97 6.10
C GLN A 187 -0.51 -23.54 6.60
N ILE A 188 -0.25 -23.30 7.90
CA ILE A 188 -0.54 -22.03 8.55
C ILE A 188 0.41 -20.92 8.08
N LEU A 189 1.72 -21.10 8.25
CA LEU A 189 2.74 -20.11 7.84
C LEU A 189 2.71 -19.86 6.33
N PRO A 190 2.61 -20.87 5.44
CA PRO A 190 2.46 -20.60 4.01
C PRO A 190 1.18 -19.84 3.66
N ALA A 191 0.09 -20.01 4.42
CA ALA A 191 -1.12 -19.23 4.21
C ALA A 191 -0.94 -17.78 4.66
N ALA A 192 -0.28 -17.53 5.80
CA ALA A 192 0.06 -16.20 6.26
C ALA A 192 1.02 -15.48 5.29
N GLU A 193 2.03 -16.19 4.77
CA GLU A 193 2.95 -15.66 3.76
C GLU A 193 2.23 -15.31 2.45
N ARG A 194 1.36 -16.18 1.94
CA ARG A 194 0.55 -15.87 0.75
C ARG A 194 -0.37 -14.69 0.99
N LEU A 195 -0.98 -14.58 2.17
CA LEU A 195 -1.80 -13.43 2.52
C LEU A 195 -0.97 -12.14 2.50
N TYR A 196 0.25 -12.18 3.04
CA TYR A 196 1.19 -11.06 2.99
C TYR A 196 1.56 -10.68 1.56
N ARG A 197 1.91 -11.65 0.71
CA ARG A 197 2.23 -11.42 -0.72
C ARG A 197 1.07 -10.80 -1.49
N ILE A 198 -0.16 -11.26 -1.27
CA ILE A 198 -1.36 -10.67 -1.90
C ILE A 198 -1.51 -9.20 -1.50
N GLN A 199 -1.24 -8.87 -0.23
CA GLN A 199 -1.30 -7.48 0.22
C GLN A 199 -0.21 -6.61 -0.44
N LEU A 200 1.01 -7.14 -0.58
CA LEU A 200 2.08 -6.47 -1.30
C LEU A 200 1.76 -6.22 -2.78
N GLU A 201 1.15 -7.19 -3.46
CA GLU A 201 0.69 -7.04 -4.85
C GLU A 201 -0.33 -5.90 -4.98
N ARG A 202 -1.23 -5.75 -4.01
CA ARG A 202 -2.23 -4.68 -3.98
C ARG A 202 -1.60 -3.30 -3.77
N VAL A 203 -0.69 -3.19 -2.80
CA VAL A 203 0.12 -1.98 -2.58
C VAL A 203 0.85 -1.58 -3.87
N ALA A 204 1.44 -2.54 -4.59
CA ALA A 204 2.11 -2.29 -5.86
C ALA A 204 1.13 -1.87 -6.99
N ALA A 205 -0.05 -2.49 -7.07
CA ALA A 205 -1.07 -2.16 -8.07
C ALA A 205 -1.66 -0.76 -7.87
N GLU A 206 -1.97 -0.38 -6.63
CA GLU A 206 -2.48 0.95 -6.29
C GLU A 206 -1.44 2.03 -6.45
N ARG A 207 -0.16 1.76 -6.14
CA ARG A 207 0.95 2.65 -6.49
C ARG A 207 0.95 2.97 -7.98
N ASN A 208 0.85 1.96 -8.85
CA ASN A 208 0.84 2.17 -10.30
C ASN A 208 -0.33 3.06 -10.73
N SER A 209 -1.49 2.94 -10.08
CA SER A 209 -2.61 3.85 -10.28
C SER A 209 -2.29 5.27 -9.78
N ALA A 210 -1.71 5.41 -8.58
CA ALA A 210 -1.35 6.68 -7.97
C ALA A 210 -0.33 7.47 -8.81
N ILE A 211 0.65 6.81 -9.44
CA ILE A 211 1.69 7.48 -10.27
C ILE A 211 1.33 7.59 -11.76
N SER A 212 0.19 7.05 -12.20
CA SER A 212 -0.22 7.04 -13.61
C SER A 212 -0.28 8.44 -14.25
N PHE A 213 0.09 8.57 -15.53
CA PHE A 213 0.04 9.86 -16.22
C PHE A 213 -1.41 10.32 -16.49
N PRO A 214 -1.83 11.54 -16.12
CA PRO A 214 -3.21 11.97 -16.23
C PRO A 214 -3.56 12.51 -17.63
N TYR A 215 -3.66 11.60 -18.61
CA TYR A 215 -3.87 11.93 -20.02
C TYR A 215 -5.02 12.92 -20.29
N ILE A 216 -6.16 12.76 -19.62
CA ILE A 216 -7.36 13.60 -19.82
C ILE A 216 -7.09 15.06 -19.40
N ALA A 217 -6.50 15.26 -18.22
CA ALA A 217 -6.20 16.59 -17.70
C ALA A 217 -5.15 17.30 -18.57
N THR A 218 -4.12 16.58 -19.00
CA THR A 218 -3.08 17.12 -19.91
C THR A 218 -3.67 17.51 -21.27
N ALA A 219 -4.54 16.68 -21.85
CA ALA A 219 -5.18 17.00 -23.13
C ALA A 219 -6.04 18.28 -23.05
N LEU A 220 -6.84 18.44 -22.00
CA LEU A 220 -7.65 19.65 -21.79
C LEU A 220 -6.78 20.91 -21.63
N ALA A 221 -5.68 20.81 -20.88
CA ALA A 221 -4.74 21.92 -20.72
C ALA A 221 -4.10 22.35 -22.05
N VAL A 222 -3.70 21.39 -22.90
CA VAL A 222 -3.15 21.67 -24.23
C VAL A 222 -4.20 22.34 -25.13
N ILE A 223 -5.44 21.84 -25.13
CA ILE A 223 -6.55 22.43 -25.89
C ILE A 223 -6.80 23.88 -25.43
N LEU A 224 -6.79 24.15 -24.13
CA LEU A 224 -6.98 25.49 -23.56
C LEU A 224 -5.87 26.47 -23.99
N LEU A 225 -4.61 26.04 -23.98
CA LEU A 225 -3.49 26.86 -24.45
C LEU A 225 -3.62 27.21 -25.94
N ILE A 226 -3.97 26.22 -26.77
CA ILE A 226 -4.19 26.43 -28.21
C ILE A 226 -5.35 27.42 -28.43
N ALA A 227 -6.46 27.27 -27.69
CA ALA A 227 -7.61 28.17 -27.78
C ALA A 227 -7.27 29.61 -27.39
N LEU A 228 -6.47 29.81 -26.32
CA LEU A 228 -6.01 31.13 -25.89
C LEU A 228 -5.10 31.80 -26.94
N ILE A 229 -4.15 31.05 -27.52
CA ILE A 229 -3.27 31.56 -28.57
C ILE A 229 -4.08 31.95 -29.81
N MET A 230 -5.03 31.10 -30.25
CA MET A 230 -5.91 31.42 -31.37
C MET A 230 -6.74 32.68 -31.11
N ALA A 231 -7.28 32.84 -29.88
CA ALA A 231 -8.01 34.04 -29.49
C ALA A 231 -7.13 35.30 -29.55
N GLN A 232 -5.89 35.24 -29.07
CA GLN A 232 -4.93 36.35 -29.18
C GLN A 232 -4.62 36.72 -30.63
N VAL A 233 -4.37 35.72 -31.48
CA VAL A 233 -4.06 35.91 -32.91
C VAL A 233 -5.25 36.53 -33.64
N GLN A 234 -6.47 36.04 -33.37
CA GLN A 234 -7.68 36.55 -34.02
C GLN A 234 -7.97 38.01 -33.64
N ILE A 235 -7.83 38.36 -32.35
CA ILE A 235 -8.00 39.74 -31.87
C ILE A 235 -6.93 40.66 -32.48
N ARG A 236 -5.68 40.20 -32.59
CA ARG A 236 -4.59 40.94 -33.21
C ARG A 236 -4.84 41.19 -34.71
N ARG A 237 -5.30 40.17 -35.45
CA ARG A 237 -5.63 40.28 -36.88
C ARG A 237 -6.79 41.24 -37.13
N LEU A 238 -7.82 41.21 -36.29
CA LEU A 238 -8.99 42.08 -36.43
C LEU A 238 -8.73 43.54 -36.03
N SER A 239 -7.86 43.79 -35.05
CA SER A 239 -7.77 45.12 -34.41
C SER A 239 -6.52 45.95 -34.76
N LYS A 240 -5.52 45.42 -35.49
CA LYS A 240 -4.25 46.11 -35.88
C LYS A 240 -3.50 46.88 -34.75
N ARG A 241 -3.79 46.64 -33.46
CA ARG A 241 -3.21 47.34 -32.28
C ARG A 241 -2.72 46.37 -31.19
N ARG A 242 -1.93 46.91 -30.24
CA ARG A 242 -1.13 46.20 -29.21
C ARG A 242 -1.95 45.26 -28.31
N LEU A 243 -1.22 44.30 -27.72
CA LEU A 243 -1.68 43.14 -26.94
C LEU A 243 -2.77 43.46 -25.91
N ASN A 244 -3.76 42.57 -25.77
CA ASN A 244 -4.79 42.66 -24.73
C ASN A 244 -4.21 42.19 -23.39
N VAL A 245 -3.98 43.12 -22.46
CA VAL A 245 -3.35 42.85 -21.16
C VAL A 245 -4.13 41.80 -20.36
N GLY A 246 -5.47 41.84 -20.36
CA GLY A 246 -6.28 40.86 -19.63
C GLY A 246 -6.14 39.44 -20.18
N LEU A 247 -6.04 39.29 -21.51
CA LEU A 247 -5.85 37.99 -22.14
C LEU A 247 -4.41 37.46 -21.98
N VAL A 248 -3.43 38.36 -21.89
CA VAL A 248 -2.04 38.02 -21.53
C VAL A 248 -1.98 37.52 -20.10
N VAL A 249 -2.61 38.22 -19.14
CA VAL A 249 -2.69 37.77 -17.74
C VAL A 249 -3.33 36.38 -17.66
N ALA A 250 -4.43 36.14 -18.37
CA ALA A 250 -5.06 34.82 -18.41
C ALA A 250 -4.13 33.75 -19.00
N THR A 251 -3.39 34.06 -20.06
CA THR A 251 -2.47 33.12 -20.69
C THR A 251 -1.28 32.79 -19.79
N VAL A 252 -0.72 33.79 -19.10
CA VAL A 252 0.36 33.60 -18.12
C VAL A 252 -0.13 32.78 -16.94
N ALA A 253 -1.33 33.06 -16.42
CA ALA A 253 -1.91 32.30 -15.30
C ALA A 253 -2.13 30.83 -15.65
N ILE A 254 -2.67 30.53 -16.85
CA ILE A 254 -2.83 29.15 -17.33
C ILE A 254 -1.49 28.48 -17.59
N ALA A 255 -0.54 29.16 -18.24
CA ALA A 255 0.81 28.62 -18.48
C ALA A 255 1.54 28.30 -17.17
N LEU A 256 1.42 29.17 -16.16
CA LEU A 256 1.97 28.94 -14.83
C LEU A 256 1.27 27.76 -14.15
N GLY A 257 -0.05 27.63 -14.26
CA GLY A 257 -0.79 26.50 -13.72
C GLY A 257 -0.40 25.17 -14.36
N VAL A 258 -0.17 25.15 -15.68
CA VAL A 258 0.32 23.96 -16.40
C VAL A 258 1.75 23.60 -15.97
N ALA A 259 2.65 24.59 -15.90
CA ALA A 259 4.02 24.37 -15.48
C ALA A 259 4.09 23.88 -14.02
N TRP A 260 3.33 24.48 -13.10
CA TRP A 260 3.23 24.05 -11.72
C TRP A 260 2.64 22.64 -11.62
N SER A 261 1.58 22.33 -12.37
CA SER A 261 1.01 20.97 -12.41
C SER A 261 2.04 19.93 -12.85
N ALA A 262 2.84 20.23 -13.88
CA ALA A 262 3.90 19.36 -14.32
C ALA A 262 4.94 19.13 -13.22
N VAL A 263 5.40 20.19 -12.56
CA VAL A 263 6.36 20.10 -11.44
C VAL A 263 5.78 19.26 -10.29
N ALA A 264 4.55 19.55 -9.85
CA ALA A 264 3.91 18.85 -8.75
C ALA A 264 3.67 17.36 -9.06
N MET A 265 3.27 17.03 -10.29
CA MET A 265 3.11 15.63 -10.72
C MET A 265 4.45 14.90 -10.78
N THR A 266 5.51 15.55 -11.27
CA THR A 266 6.86 14.94 -11.26
C THR A 266 7.40 14.75 -9.85
N ALA A 267 7.16 15.72 -8.95
CA ALA A 267 7.53 15.60 -7.54
C ALA A 267 6.75 14.47 -6.86
N HIS A 268 5.43 14.39 -7.06
CA HIS A 268 4.59 13.29 -6.55
C HIS A 268 5.06 11.92 -7.05
N ALA A 269 5.29 11.78 -8.36
CA ALA A 269 5.77 10.53 -8.94
C ALA A 269 7.16 10.13 -8.43
N ARG A 270 8.06 11.10 -8.19
CA ARG A 270 9.37 10.84 -7.58
C ARG A 270 9.27 10.43 -6.12
N LEU A 271 8.53 11.16 -5.29
CA LEU A 271 8.40 10.88 -3.85
C LEU A 271 7.72 9.51 -3.61
N VAL A 272 6.64 9.22 -4.34
CA VAL A 272 5.99 7.90 -4.29
C VAL A 272 6.89 6.80 -4.90
N GLY A 273 7.70 7.14 -5.89
CA GLY A 273 8.68 6.25 -6.50
C GLY A 273 9.82 5.87 -5.56
N GLU A 274 10.49 6.86 -4.99
CA GLU A 274 11.60 6.76 -4.04
C GLU A 274 11.15 6.08 -2.74
N GLY A 275 9.97 6.43 -2.21
CA GLY A 275 9.40 5.74 -1.05
C GLY A 275 9.22 4.24 -1.29
N TYR A 276 8.80 3.84 -2.50
CA TYR A 276 8.61 2.43 -2.82
C TYR A 276 9.94 1.68 -3.03
N GLU A 277 10.87 2.26 -3.80
CA GLU A 277 12.18 1.65 -4.10
C GLU A 277 13.06 1.55 -2.85
N HIS A 278 13.12 2.62 -2.05
CA HIS A 278 13.96 2.69 -0.85
C HIS A 278 13.21 2.31 0.44
N GLY A 279 11.90 2.07 0.40
CA GLY A 279 11.11 1.60 1.53
C GLY A 279 10.55 0.20 1.27
N SER A 280 9.46 0.09 0.51
CA SER A 280 8.70 -1.16 0.34
C SER A 280 9.53 -2.33 -0.23
N SER A 281 10.35 -2.09 -1.25
CA SER A 281 11.19 -3.13 -1.86
C SER A 281 12.24 -3.67 -0.87
N GLN A 282 12.89 -2.77 -0.12
CA GLN A 282 13.86 -3.13 0.91
C GLN A 282 13.18 -3.87 2.08
N VAL A 283 12.01 -3.42 2.50
CA VAL A 283 11.17 -4.08 3.51
C VAL A 283 10.81 -5.51 3.09
N ASN A 284 10.48 -5.75 1.82
CA ASN A 284 10.16 -7.09 1.32
C ASN A 284 11.35 -8.04 1.43
N MET A 285 12.55 -7.60 1.02
CA MET A 285 13.77 -8.40 1.16
C MET A 285 14.07 -8.73 2.64
N LEU A 286 13.90 -7.76 3.54
CA LEU A 286 14.09 -7.98 4.97
C LEU A 286 13.01 -8.89 5.58
N ALA A 287 11.77 -8.80 5.10
CA ALA A 287 10.68 -9.68 5.51
C ALA A 287 10.96 -11.13 5.10
N ASP A 288 11.43 -11.36 3.87
CA ASP A 288 11.83 -12.69 3.40
C ASP A 288 13.02 -13.25 4.20
N ALA A 289 14.02 -12.42 4.50
CA ALA A 289 15.15 -12.81 5.35
C ALA A 289 14.68 -13.20 6.76
N ARG A 290 13.77 -12.42 7.36
CA ARG A 290 13.19 -12.70 8.68
C ARG A 290 12.37 -13.99 8.68
N ILE A 291 11.55 -14.21 7.65
CA ILE A 291 10.79 -15.45 7.45
C ILE A 291 11.75 -16.66 7.39
N THR A 292 12.82 -16.54 6.61
CA THR A 292 13.84 -17.60 6.48
C THR A 292 14.50 -17.90 7.84
N ALA A 293 14.86 -16.86 8.60
CA ALA A 293 15.45 -17.01 9.93
C ALA A 293 14.49 -17.69 10.91
N LEU A 294 13.22 -17.30 10.92
CA LEU A 294 12.17 -17.88 11.75
C LEU A 294 11.94 -19.38 11.45
N GLN A 295 11.93 -19.76 10.17
CA GLN A 295 11.84 -21.15 9.75
C GLN A 295 13.05 -21.97 10.23
N ALA A 296 14.26 -21.44 10.04
CA ALA A 296 15.48 -22.08 10.50
C ALA A 296 15.49 -22.25 12.03
N ARG A 297 15.05 -21.25 12.79
CA ARG A 297 14.93 -21.38 14.25
C ARG A 297 13.96 -22.49 14.68
N ALA A 298 12.85 -22.66 13.95
CA ALA A 298 11.95 -23.77 14.22
C ALA A 298 12.63 -25.12 13.95
N ASP A 299 13.37 -25.25 12.85
CA ASP A 299 14.11 -26.47 12.53
C ASP A 299 15.17 -26.80 13.58
N GLU A 300 15.97 -25.82 14.02
CA GLU A 300 16.97 -26.00 15.09
C GLU A 300 16.35 -26.63 16.35
N LEU A 301 15.19 -26.11 16.79
CA LEU A 301 14.51 -26.60 17.98
C LEU A 301 13.91 -27.99 17.75
N LEU A 302 13.33 -28.23 16.56
CA LEU A 302 12.73 -29.52 16.22
C LEU A 302 13.76 -30.63 16.08
N THR A 303 15.00 -30.32 15.70
CA THR A 303 16.11 -31.27 15.71
C THR A 303 16.31 -31.86 17.11
N LEU A 304 16.27 -31.01 18.15
CA LEU A 304 16.38 -31.44 19.56
C LEU A 304 15.11 -32.15 20.04
N VAL A 305 13.92 -31.64 19.71
CA VAL A 305 12.63 -32.27 20.08
C VAL A 305 12.51 -33.68 19.52
N ALA A 306 13.08 -33.94 18.34
CA ALA A 306 13.03 -35.24 17.69
C ALA A 306 13.92 -36.32 18.34
N ARG A 307 14.76 -35.98 19.34
CA ARG A 307 15.60 -36.89 20.13
C ARG A 307 16.18 -38.06 19.32
N GLY A 308 17.09 -37.75 18.39
CA GLY A 308 17.76 -38.74 17.54
C GLY A 308 17.10 -39.01 16.18
N ASN A 309 15.90 -38.48 15.91
CA ASN A 309 15.26 -38.51 14.59
C ASN A 309 15.18 -37.12 13.92
N GLY A 310 16.13 -36.24 14.26
CA GLY A 310 16.13 -34.83 13.86
C GLY A 310 16.82 -34.51 12.53
N ALA A 311 17.42 -35.50 11.85
CA ALA A 311 18.29 -35.26 10.69
C ALA A 311 17.64 -34.49 9.54
N ALA A 312 16.34 -34.67 9.31
CA ALA A 312 15.61 -33.93 8.28
C ALA A 312 15.54 -32.41 8.60
N TYR A 313 15.32 -32.06 9.87
CA TYR A 313 15.29 -30.67 10.33
C TYR A 313 16.67 -30.03 10.21
N GLU A 314 17.73 -30.76 10.53
CA GLU A 314 19.11 -30.25 10.37
C GLU A 314 19.46 -29.95 8.91
N VAL A 315 19.06 -30.83 7.98
CA VAL A 315 19.27 -30.60 6.54
C VAL A 315 18.55 -29.32 6.08
N GLU A 316 17.33 -29.09 6.55
CA GLU A 316 16.54 -27.92 6.20
C GLU A 316 17.11 -26.64 6.85
N PHE A 317 17.47 -26.69 8.14
CA PHE A 317 18.17 -25.63 8.84
C PHE A 317 19.40 -25.18 8.04
N SER A 318 20.25 -26.13 7.65
CA SER A 318 21.46 -25.87 6.89
C SER A 318 21.18 -25.19 5.53
N GLN A 319 20.07 -25.53 4.85
CA GLN A 319 19.67 -24.88 3.60
C GLN A 319 19.18 -23.44 3.83
N LEU A 320 18.35 -23.22 4.86
CA LEU A 320 17.83 -21.92 5.22
C LEU A 320 18.95 -20.99 5.73
N ALA A 321 19.87 -21.49 6.55
CA ALA A 321 21.05 -20.77 7.02
C ALA A 321 21.95 -20.29 5.87
N ARG A 322 22.20 -21.15 4.87
CA ARG A 322 22.91 -20.76 3.64
C ARG A 322 22.16 -19.72 2.84
N THR A 323 20.83 -19.82 2.76
CA THR A 323 20.00 -18.82 2.08
C THR A 323 20.08 -17.47 2.78
N LEU A 324 20.05 -17.47 4.11
CA LEU A 324 20.05 -16.27 4.95
C LEU A 324 21.40 -15.55 4.96
N ALA A 325 22.49 -16.27 5.26
CA ALA A 325 23.81 -15.70 5.54
C ALA A 325 24.89 -16.06 4.50
N GLY A 326 24.62 -17.04 3.63
CA GLY A 326 25.59 -17.58 2.68
C GLY A 326 26.41 -18.75 3.24
N GLU A 327 27.38 -19.24 2.47
CA GLU A 327 28.25 -20.33 2.93
C GLU A 327 29.09 -19.92 4.14
N GLY A 328 29.16 -20.81 5.14
CA GLY A 328 29.92 -20.58 6.37
C GLY A 328 29.47 -19.38 7.21
N GLY A 329 28.26 -18.85 6.97
CA GLY A 329 27.77 -17.64 7.65
C GLY A 329 28.50 -16.36 7.25
N HIS A 330 29.38 -16.42 6.25
CA HIS A 330 30.32 -15.33 5.91
C HIS A 330 30.25 -14.92 4.43
N GLY A 331 29.05 -14.78 3.86
CA GLY A 331 28.86 -13.99 2.64
C GLY A 331 27.93 -14.57 1.57
N GLY A 332 27.11 -13.70 0.97
CA GLY A 332 26.32 -13.98 -0.24
C GLY A 332 24.82 -14.24 -0.02
N GLY A 333 24.40 -14.50 1.22
CA GLY A 333 22.98 -14.72 1.56
C GLY A 333 22.10 -13.46 1.46
N THR A 334 20.79 -13.64 1.66
CA THR A 334 19.77 -12.58 1.56
C THR A 334 20.08 -11.37 2.45
N LEU A 335 20.67 -11.55 3.64
CA LEU A 335 21.05 -10.45 4.51
C LEU A 335 22.12 -9.53 3.89
N ARG A 336 23.11 -10.12 3.18
CA ARG A 336 24.15 -9.34 2.49
C ARG A 336 23.59 -8.65 1.25
N GLN A 337 22.72 -9.32 0.50
CA GLN A 337 22.04 -8.72 -0.65
C GLN A 337 21.20 -7.52 -0.23
N ALA A 338 20.44 -7.64 0.87
CA ALA A 338 19.71 -6.52 1.46
C ALA A 338 20.67 -5.39 1.88
N SER A 339 21.82 -5.70 2.48
CA SER A 339 22.78 -4.68 2.92
C SER A 339 23.39 -3.87 1.77
N ALA A 340 23.50 -4.47 0.58
CA ALA A 340 24.01 -3.78 -0.61
C ALA A 340 22.94 -2.90 -1.28
N ALA A 341 21.65 -3.18 -1.02
CA ALA A 341 20.52 -2.48 -1.63
C ALA A 341 19.96 -1.35 -0.76
N ILE A 342 20.24 -1.34 0.54
CA ILE A 342 19.75 -0.34 1.49
C ILE A 342 20.60 0.93 1.42
N ALA A 343 19.93 2.06 1.17
CA ALA A 343 20.53 3.39 1.11
C ALA A 343 20.30 4.22 2.39
N ASP A 344 19.30 3.85 3.20
CA ASP A 344 18.97 4.54 4.44
C ASP A 344 19.93 4.16 5.58
N ASP A 345 20.52 5.17 6.25
CA ASP A 345 21.56 4.97 7.26
C ASP A 345 21.05 4.25 8.52
N GLU A 346 19.82 4.53 8.94
CA GLU A 346 19.20 3.94 10.14
C GLU A 346 18.88 2.46 9.87
N MET A 347 18.23 2.17 8.74
CA MET A 347 17.95 0.81 8.29
C MET A 347 19.24 0.01 8.09
N ALA A 348 20.27 0.62 7.49
CA ALA A 348 21.57 -0.02 7.30
C ALA A 348 22.25 -0.32 8.64
N ALA A 349 22.06 0.54 9.66
CA ALA A 349 22.62 0.32 11.00
C ALA A 349 21.98 -0.88 11.70
N ASP A 350 20.66 -1.01 11.66
CA ASP A 350 19.99 -2.17 12.26
C ASP A 350 20.23 -3.45 11.46
N LEU A 351 20.29 -3.39 10.13
CA LEU A 351 20.66 -4.57 9.33
C LEU A 351 22.10 -5.04 9.63
N ARG A 352 23.06 -4.13 9.84
CA ARG A 352 24.43 -4.52 10.26
C ARG A 352 24.43 -5.26 11.60
N LYS A 353 23.61 -4.83 12.56
CA LYS A 353 23.46 -5.54 13.84
C LYS A 353 22.78 -6.89 13.65
N ALA A 354 21.77 -6.98 12.79
CA ALA A 354 21.11 -8.24 12.43
C ALA A 354 22.10 -9.23 11.80
N ILE A 355 22.94 -8.80 10.85
CA ILE A 355 23.99 -9.64 10.25
C ILE A 355 24.91 -10.21 11.33
N GLY A 356 25.43 -9.36 12.22
CA GLY A 356 26.29 -9.83 13.30
C GLY A 356 25.58 -10.79 14.28
N ALA A 357 24.28 -10.60 14.54
CA ALA A 357 23.49 -11.53 15.36
C ALA A 357 23.24 -12.86 14.65
N ALA A 358 22.98 -12.85 13.34
CA ALA A 358 22.89 -14.06 12.52
C ALA A 358 24.19 -14.86 12.56
N GLU A 359 25.35 -14.22 12.39
CA GLU A 359 26.65 -14.88 12.47
C GLU A 359 26.87 -15.56 13.83
N ARG A 360 26.55 -14.85 14.93
CA ARG A 360 26.67 -15.44 16.28
C ARG A 360 25.70 -16.58 16.50
N TRP A 361 24.43 -16.43 16.09
CA TRP A 361 23.43 -17.49 16.20
C TRP A 361 23.84 -18.75 15.43
N LEU A 362 24.31 -18.62 14.19
CA LEU A 362 24.76 -19.76 13.38
C LEU A 362 25.98 -20.45 13.99
N ASN A 363 26.90 -19.69 14.59
CA ASN A 363 28.03 -20.26 15.33
C ASN A 363 27.56 -21.01 16.57
N THR A 364 26.67 -20.42 17.37
CA THR A 364 26.10 -21.08 18.54
C THR A 364 25.31 -22.33 18.16
N HIS A 365 24.60 -22.32 17.03
CA HIS A 365 23.93 -23.50 16.51
C HIS A 365 24.92 -24.65 16.24
N ALA A 366 26.08 -24.37 15.64
CA ALA A 366 27.12 -25.38 15.44
C ALA A 366 27.61 -25.98 16.76
N GLU A 367 27.71 -25.17 17.83
CA GLU A 367 28.00 -25.67 19.18
C GLU A 367 26.86 -26.54 19.73
N VAL A 368 25.60 -26.14 19.56
CA VAL A 368 24.42 -26.96 19.92
C VAL A 368 24.49 -28.32 19.25
N ARG A 369 24.81 -28.38 17.94
CA ARG A 369 25.00 -29.64 17.21
C ARG A 369 26.15 -30.47 17.76
N ALA A 370 27.29 -29.85 18.05
CA ALA A 370 28.44 -30.56 18.60
C ALA A 370 28.13 -31.20 19.97
N TYR A 371 27.32 -30.54 20.82
CA TYR A 371 26.83 -31.13 22.06
C TYR A 371 25.87 -32.30 21.81
N ASP A 372 24.86 -32.12 20.93
CA ASP A 372 23.87 -33.14 20.63
C ASP A 372 24.50 -34.40 19.99
N ASP A 373 25.33 -34.23 18.97
CA ASP A 373 26.04 -35.31 18.28
C ASP A 373 27.08 -36.00 19.19
N GLY A 374 27.59 -35.27 20.19
CA GLY A 374 28.50 -35.77 21.22
C GLY A 374 27.80 -36.49 22.39
N GLY A 375 26.46 -36.62 22.35
CA GLY A 375 25.66 -37.26 23.40
C GLY A 375 25.39 -36.39 24.63
N LYS A 376 25.79 -35.11 24.60
CA LYS A 376 25.57 -34.10 25.65
C LYS A 376 24.27 -33.36 25.42
N TYR A 377 23.17 -34.12 25.42
CA TYR A 377 21.84 -33.62 25.03
C TYR A 377 21.35 -32.50 25.96
N GLU A 378 21.59 -32.61 27.27
CA GLU A 378 21.15 -31.59 28.23
C GLU A 378 21.86 -30.25 28.01
N GLU A 379 23.16 -30.29 27.72
CA GLU A 379 23.95 -29.10 27.38
C GLU A 379 23.53 -28.50 26.05
N ALA A 380 23.22 -29.32 25.05
CA ALA A 380 22.68 -28.87 23.77
C ALA A 380 21.34 -28.14 23.97
N VAL A 381 20.43 -28.73 24.75
CA VAL A 381 19.14 -28.12 25.08
C VAL A 381 19.31 -26.81 25.83
N GLN A 382 20.14 -26.77 26.88
CA GLN A 382 20.38 -25.55 27.65
C GLN A 382 20.94 -24.43 26.77
N LEU A 383 21.93 -24.73 25.92
CA LEU A 383 22.49 -23.75 25.00
C LEU A 383 21.47 -23.27 23.95
N ALA A 384 20.54 -24.14 23.54
CA ALA A 384 19.53 -23.83 22.54
C ALA A 384 18.41 -22.92 23.08
N ILE A 385 17.96 -23.12 24.33
CA ILE A 385 16.72 -22.50 24.85
C ILE A 385 16.92 -21.47 25.97
N ASP A 386 18.08 -21.41 26.63
CA ASP A 386 18.28 -20.52 27.77
C ASP A 386 18.27 -19.04 27.36
N THR A 387 17.21 -18.32 27.68
CA THR A 387 17.01 -16.90 27.34
C THR A 387 17.78 -15.94 28.26
N ARG A 388 18.44 -16.43 29.31
CA ARG A 388 19.19 -15.62 30.29
C ARG A 388 20.70 -15.73 30.09
N ARG A 389 21.17 -16.77 29.40
CA ARG A 389 22.57 -16.98 29.11
C ARG A 389 23.02 -16.18 27.89
N ALA A 390 23.94 -15.24 28.11
CA ALA A 390 24.60 -14.55 27.00
C ALA A 390 25.30 -15.55 26.06
N GLY A 391 25.14 -15.35 24.75
CA GLY A 391 25.69 -16.24 23.72
C GLY A 391 24.91 -17.55 23.52
N SER A 392 23.77 -17.75 24.19
CA SER A 392 22.88 -18.87 23.87
C SER A 392 22.21 -18.66 22.51
N SER A 393 21.79 -19.76 21.88
CA SER A 393 21.15 -19.70 20.57
C SER A 393 19.84 -18.90 20.63
N ALA A 394 19.07 -19.05 21.73
CA ALA A 394 17.86 -18.28 21.96
C ALA A 394 18.11 -16.77 22.03
N VAL A 395 19.17 -16.33 22.71
CA VAL A 395 19.51 -14.90 22.85
C VAL A 395 20.01 -14.31 21.54
N GLU A 396 20.89 -15.02 20.83
CA GLU A 396 21.43 -14.53 19.56
C GLU A 396 20.36 -14.49 18.46
N PHE A 397 19.48 -15.50 18.41
CA PHE A 397 18.33 -15.48 17.50
C PHE A 397 17.37 -14.33 17.82
N ALA A 398 17.06 -14.10 19.09
CA ALA A 398 16.19 -12.98 19.49
C ALA A 398 16.79 -11.62 19.08
N ALA A 399 18.11 -11.46 19.15
CA ALA A 399 18.79 -10.26 18.67
C ALA A 399 18.69 -10.11 17.14
N LEU A 400 18.84 -11.21 16.38
CA LEU A 400 18.64 -11.22 14.93
C LEU A 400 17.21 -10.77 14.57
N ASP A 401 16.19 -11.38 15.19
CA ASP A 401 14.78 -11.08 14.92
C ASP A 401 14.42 -9.63 15.30
N ASP A 402 14.93 -9.13 16.43
CA ASP A 402 14.71 -7.75 16.90
C ASP A 402 15.31 -6.73 15.93
N HIS A 403 16.56 -6.93 15.51
CA HIS A 403 17.23 -6.02 14.57
C HIS A 403 16.62 -6.04 13.17
N LEU A 404 16.20 -7.21 12.68
CA LEU A 404 15.42 -7.29 11.44
C LEU A 404 14.07 -6.57 11.59
N GLY A 405 13.39 -6.75 12.72
CA GLY A 405 12.15 -6.04 13.03
C GLY A 405 12.31 -4.52 13.02
N LYS A 406 13.38 -4.00 13.60
CA LYS A 406 13.70 -2.57 13.61
C LYS A 406 14.00 -2.05 12.20
N ALA A 407 14.85 -2.74 11.44
CA ALA A 407 15.14 -2.36 10.05
C ALA A 407 13.87 -2.32 9.18
N ILE A 408 12.99 -3.32 9.32
CA ILE A 408 11.67 -3.34 8.65
C ILE A 408 10.82 -2.13 9.07
N ALA A 409 10.78 -1.80 10.37
CA ALA A 409 10.00 -0.67 10.88
C ALA A 409 10.52 0.67 10.34
N SER A 410 11.84 0.88 10.31
CA SER A 410 12.45 2.09 9.75
C SER A 410 12.14 2.24 8.25
N GLY A 411 12.22 1.16 7.47
CA GLY A 411 11.86 1.20 6.05
C GLY A 411 10.39 1.50 5.77
N ARG A 412 9.49 1.01 6.63
CA ARG A 412 8.07 1.38 6.58
C ARG A 412 7.84 2.84 6.92
N GLN A 413 8.47 3.34 7.97
CA GLN A 413 8.34 4.74 8.37
C GLN A 413 8.85 5.67 7.25
N TYR A 414 9.94 5.29 6.59
CA TYR A 414 10.46 6.02 5.42
C TYR A 414 9.42 6.05 4.29
N PHE A 415 8.85 4.90 3.92
CA PHE A 415 7.77 4.83 2.91
C PHE A 415 6.58 5.71 3.27
N VAL A 416 6.10 5.64 4.51
CA VAL A 416 4.96 6.45 5.00
C VAL A 416 5.28 7.94 4.90
N ASN A 417 6.45 8.37 5.38
CA ASN A 417 6.85 9.78 5.38
C ASN A 417 6.93 10.36 3.96
N GLU A 418 7.59 9.66 3.03
CA GLU A 418 7.75 10.10 1.65
C GLU A 418 6.41 10.10 0.88
N THR A 419 5.58 9.09 1.10
CA THR A 419 4.26 8.97 0.46
C THR A 419 3.29 10.05 0.94
N VAL A 420 3.28 10.38 2.25
CA VAL A 420 2.53 11.52 2.81
C VAL A 420 3.07 12.85 2.30
N GLY A 421 4.39 12.99 2.15
CA GLY A 421 5.02 14.16 1.52
C GLY A 421 4.50 14.38 0.10
N GLY A 422 4.38 13.31 -0.69
CA GLY A 422 3.78 13.33 -2.03
C GLY A 422 2.31 13.79 -2.02
N ALA A 423 1.49 13.29 -1.11
CA ALA A 423 0.07 13.69 -1.00
C ALA A 423 -0.09 15.18 -0.65
N ARG A 424 0.74 15.71 0.26
CA ARG A 424 0.73 17.15 0.61
C ARG A 424 1.09 18.05 -0.57
N ALA A 425 2.01 17.62 -1.43
CA ALA A 425 2.37 18.37 -2.64
C ALA A 425 1.17 18.50 -3.61
N LEU A 426 0.33 17.46 -3.71
CA LEU A 426 -0.91 17.51 -4.50
C LEU A 426 -1.99 18.39 -3.85
N ALA A 427 -2.09 18.42 -2.53
CA ALA A 427 -3.02 19.30 -1.82
C ALA A 427 -2.71 20.79 -2.06
N LEU A 428 -1.43 21.18 -2.05
CA LEU A 428 -1.00 22.54 -2.38
C LEU A 428 -1.31 22.90 -3.85
N LEU A 429 -1.20 21.93 -4.76
CA LEU A 429 -1.52 22.12 -6.17
C LEU A 429 -3.00 22.46 -6.40
N THR A 430 -3.93 21.76 -5.73
CA THR A 430 -5.37 22.01 -5.91
C THR A 430 -5.75 23.44 -5.53
N MET A 431 -5.23 23.93 -4.41
CA MET A 431 -5.47 25.30 -3.95
C MET A 431 -4.84 26.34 -4.89
N GLY A 432 -3.61 26.10 -5.35
CA GLY A 432 -2.92 26.99 -6.31
C GLY A 432 -3.63 27.08 -7.66
N LEU A 433 -4.11 25.95 -8.20
CA LEU A 433 -4.84 25.91 -9.47
C LEU A 433 -6.19 26.62 -9.40
N ALA A 434 -6.90 26.53 -8.28
CA ALA A 434 -8.15 27.25 -8.09
C ALA A 434 -7.93 28.77 -8.15
N VAL A 435 -6.88 29.27 -7.49
CA VAL A 435 -6.52 30.70 -7.53
C VAL A 435 -6.12 31.13 -8.94
N LEU A 436 -5.30 30.35 -9.65
CA LEU A 436 -4.89 30.67 -11.02
C LEU A 436 -6.06 30.64 -12.02
N ALA A 437 -7.02 29.72 -11.85
CA ALA A 437 -8.23 29.68 -12.66
C ALA A 437 -9.08 30.94 -12.45
N LEU A 438 -9.25 31.40 -11.20
CA LEU A 438 -9.96 32.65 -10.90
C LEU A 438 -9.27 33.88 -11.52
N ILE A 439 -7.94 33.95 -11.44
CA ILE A 439 -7.14 35.01 -12.09
C ILE A 439 -7.35 34.96 -13.62
N ALA A 440 -7.34 33.77 -14.22
CA ALA A 440 -7.53 33.62 -15.66
C ALA A 440 -8.94 34.06 -16.10
N VAL A 441 -9.99 33.67 -15.37
CA VAL A 441 -11.37 34.12 -15.63
C VAL A 441 -11.47 35.65 -15.50
N ALA A 442 -10.91 36.24 -14.45
CA ALA A 442 -10.90 37.69 -14.26
C ALA A 442 -10.15 38.42 -15.40
N GLY A 443 -9.04 37.86 -15.88
CA GLY A 443 -8.27 38.36 -17.03
C GLY A 443 -9.08 38.32 -18.33
N VAL A 444 -9.76 37.21 -18.63
CA VAL A 444 -10.63 37.09 -19.82
C VAL A 444 -11.78 38.09 -19.75
N VAL A 445 -12.48 38.18 -18.61
CA VAL A 445 -13.63 39.08 -18.44
C VAL A 445 -13.24 40.56 -18.53
N SER A 446 -12.15 40.96 -17.87
CA SER A 446 -11.66 42.34 -17.90
C SER A 446 -11.15 42.74 -19.30
N GLY A 447 -10.37 41.86 -19.95
CA GLY A 447 -9.84 42.09 -21.29
C GLY A 447 -10.93 42.24 -22.35
N VAL A 448 -12.05 41.54 -22.21
CA VAL A 448 -13.20 41.64 -23.12
C VAL A 448 -14.07 42.85 -22.80
N ARG A 449 -14.31 43.15 -21.52
CA ARG A 449 -15.06 44.35 -21.08
C ARG A 449 -14.40 45.65 -21.53
N GLN A 450 -13.08 45.76 -21.42
CA GLN A 450 -12.35 46.95 -21.85
C GLN A 450 -12.56 47.21 -23.35
N ARG A 451 -12.55 46.15 -24.17
CA ARG A 451 -12.80 46.24 -25.62
C ARG A 451 -14.25 46.58 -25.94
N LEU A 452 -15.23 46.00 -25.24
CA LEU A 452 -16.64 46.31 -25.47
C LEU A 452 -16.99 47.77 -25.14
N ARG A 453 -16.24 48.42 -24.23
CA ARG A 453 -16.39 49.85 -23.94
C ARG A 453 -15.79 50.76 -25.01
N GLU A 454 -14.83 50.29 -25.81
CA GLU A 454 -14.22 51.07 -26.90
C GLU A 454 -15.12 51.13 -28.16
N TYR A 455 -16.15 50.27 -28.25
CA TYR A 455 -17.11 50.22 -29.37
C TYR A 455 -18.46 50.89 -29.06
N ARG A 456 -18.64 51.40 -27.84
CA ARG A 456 -19.74 52.30 -27.46
C ARG A 456 -19.23 53.73 -27.51
#